data_AF-A0A6P0VTF4-F1
#
_entry.id   AF-A0A6P0VTF4-F1
#
_cell.length_a   1.000
_cell.length_b   1.000
_cell.length_c   1.000
_cell.angle_alpha   90.00
_cell.angle_beta   90.00
_cell.angle_gamma   90.00
#
_symmetry.space_group_name_H-M   'P 1'
#
loop_
_entity.id
_entity.type
_entity.pdbx_description
1 polymer ?
#
loop_
_entity_poly.entity_id
_entity_poly.type
_entity_poly.pdbx_seq_one_letter_code
_entity_poly.pdbx_strand_id
1 'polypeptide(L)'
;MTDSLKASTEGLTIIDQARKRRGWTKTSTACWWQNAHTSRATLRRFWRGERIQKEAFIGICQAVGVSNWEAIAQSVESSITNVPELNSPLIDWNEAPDIEHFYGRTQELNQLEQWMTTDNCQLVVILGMGGIGKTALALALTDRIQSEFECIIWRSLVHDSSLVNLLDSLLNAL
;
A
#
# COMPACT_ATOMS: atom_id res chain seq x y z
N MET A 1 -19.31 -19.11 -15.75
CA MET A 1 -19.68 -18.04 -14.81
C MET A 1 -18.47 -17.82 -13.93
N THR A 2 -17.79 -16.69 -14.02
CA THR A 2 -16.59 -16.41 -13.23
C THR A 2 -17.01 -15.89 -11.85
N ASP A 3 -16.93 -16.75 -10.84
CA ASP A 3 -17.16 -16.35 -9.45
C ASP A 3 -16.08 -15.34 -9.04
N SER A 4 -16.53 -14.15 -8.62
CA SER A 4 -15.64 -13.07 -8.16
C SER A 4 -15.84 -12.82 -6.67
N LEU A 5 -14.73 -12.77 -5.94
CA LEU A 5 -14.67 -12.65 -4.49
C LEU A 5 -14.01 -11.34 -4.08
N LYS A 6 -14.39 -10.83 -2.92
CA LYS A 6 -13.78 -9.66 -2.27
C LYS A 6 -13.38 -10.07 -0.86
N ALA A 7 -12.25 -9.55 -0.38
CA ALA A 7 -11.79 -9.81 0.98
C ALA A 7 -12.59 -8.97 1.98
N SER A 8 -12.91 -9.53 3.13
CA SER A 8 -13.42 -8.76 4.27
C SER A 8 -12.30 -7.88 4.84
N THR A 9 -12.66 -6.83 5.57
CA THR A 9 -11.67 -5.97 6.23
C THR A 9 -10.79 -6.78 7.20
N GLU A 10 -11.40 -7.72 7.94
CA GLU A 10 -10.71 -8.69 8.81
C GLU A 10 -9.83 -9.66 8.01
N GLY A 11 -10.29 -10.12 6.85
CA GLY A 11 -9.49 -10.96 5.96
C GLY A 11 -8.23 -10.27 5.47
N LEU A 12 -8.33 -8.98 5.12
CA LEU A 12 -7.18 -8.18 4.70
C LEU A 12 -6.14 -8.04 5.83
N THR A 13 -6.56 -7.87 7.08
CA THR A 13 -5.61 -7.78 8.21
C THR A 13 -4.91 -9.11 8.47
N ILE A 14 -5.61 -10.25 8.36
CA ILE A 14 -5.01 -11.59 8.49
C ILE A 14 -3.93 -11.81 7.42
N ILE A 15 -4.23 -11.45 6.17
CA ILE A 15 -3.27 -11.54 5.07
C ILE A 15 -2.10 -10.57 5.26
N ASP A 16 -2.33 -9.40 5.87
CA ASP A 16 -1.29 -8.39 6.15
C ASP A 16 -0.28 -8.91 7.17
N GLN A 17 -0.77 -9.53 8.23
CA GLN A 17 0.07 -10.15 9.25
C GLN A 17 0.85 -11.34 8.67
N ALA A 18 0.21 -12.18 7.85
CA ALA A 18 0.83 -13.33 7.22
C ALA A 18 1.98 -12.95 6.27
N ARG A 19 1.80 -11.92 5.43
CA ARG A 19 2.88 -11.42 4.56
C ARG A 19 4.04 -10.81 5.37
N LYS A 20 3.74 -10.11 6.47
CA LYS A 20 4.75 -9.43 7.31
C LYS A 20 5.69 -10.43 7.97
N ARG A 21 5.17 -11.58 8.43
CA ARG A 21 5.99 -12.70 8.95
C ARG A 21 6.97 -13.27 7.93
N ARG A 22 6.70 -13.08 6.63
CA ARG A 22 7.57 -13.51 5.52
C ARG A 22 8.50 -12.40 5.01
N GLY A 23 8.45 -11.20 5.62
CA GLY A 23 9.20 -10.03 5.16
C GLY A 23 8.71 -9.46 3.82
N TRP A 24 7.48 -9.78 3.42
CA TRP A 24 6.93 -9.37 2.12
C TRP A 24 6.13 -8.08 2.25
N THR A 25 6.35 -7.16 1.31
CA THR A 25 5.60 -5.90 1.16
C THR A 25 4.19 -6.15 0.59
N LYS A 26 3.26 -5.19 0.77
CA LYS A 26 1.87 -5.35 0.31
C LYS A 26 1.79 -5.62 -1.19
N THR A 27 2.65 -5.00 -1.99
CA THR A 27 2.52 -4.99 -3.45
C THR A 27 3.84 -4.94 -4.21
N SER A 28 5.02 -4.88 -3.56
CA SER A 28 6.31 -4.78 -4.27
C SER A 28 7.15 -6.07 -4.24
N THR A 29 6.75 -7.07 -3.47
CA THR A 29 7.45 -8.36 -3.43
C THR A 29 7.01 -9.25 -4.59
N ALA A 30 7.82 -9.31 -5.65
CA ALA A 30 7.57 -10.12 -6.85
C ALA A 30 7.20 -11.57 -6.53
N CYS A 31 7.90 -12.16 -5.55
CA CYS A 31 7.67 -13.52 -5.08
C CYS A 31 6.21 -13.77 -4.68
N TRP A 32 5.48 -12.77 -4.17
CA TRP A 32 4.13 -12.99 -3.67
C TRP A 32 3.09 -13.18 -4.80
N TRP A 33 2.95 -12.25 -5.75
CA TRP A 33 1.99 -12.46 -6.84
C TRP A 33 2.45 -13.55 -7.81
N GLN A 34 3.76 -13.77 -7.96
CA GLN A 34 4.29 -14.88 -8.75
C GLN A 34 3.90 -16.25 -8.15
N ASN A 35 4.05 -16.42 -6.83
CA ASN A 35 3.63 -17.64 -6.13
C ASN A 35 2.09 -17.80 -6.09
N ALA A 36 1.37 -16.68 -6.11
CA ALA A 36 -0.08 -16.67 -6.24
C ALA A 36 -0.58 -16.90 -7.68
N HIS A 37 0.33 -17.13 -8.65
CA HIS A 37 0.04 -17.25 -10.08
C HIS A 37 -0.87 -16.13 -10.60
N THR A 38 -0.64 -14.91 -10.12
CA THR A 38 -1.46 -13.74 -10.46
C THR A 38 -0.59 -12.52 -10.77
N SER A 39 -1.25 -11.42 -11.13
CA SER A 39 -0.58 -10.16 -11.42
C SER A 39 -0.50 -9.27 -10.18
N ARG A 40 0.50 -8.39 -10.13
CA ARG A 40 0.58 -7.30 -9.14
C ARG A 40 -0.70 -6.45 -9.14
N ALA A 41 -1.31 -6.22 -10.30
CA ALA A 41 -2.57 -5.50 -10.43
C ALA A 41 -3.71 -6.22 -9.69
N THR A 42 -3.78 -7.55 -9.79
CA THR A 42 -4.75 -8.35 -9.02
C THR A 42 -4.50 -8.25 -7.52
N LEU A 43 -3.24 -8.22 -7.11
CA LEU A 43 -2.84 -8.07 -5.71
C LEU A 43 -3.18 -6.66 -5.16
N ARG A 44 -3.09 -5.61 -5.98
CA ARG A 44 -3.58 -4.26 -5.64
C ARG A 44 -5.10 -4.24 -5.48
N ARG A 45 -5.84 -4.85 -6.42
CA ARG A 45 -7.30 -4.96 -6.35
C ARG A 45 -7.75 -5.71 -5.09
N PHE A 46 -7.05 -6.79 -4.75
CA PHE A 46 -7.25 -7.52 -3.51
C PHE A 46 -7.15 -6.57 -2.29
N TRP A 47 -6.05 -5.83 -2.18
CA TRP A 47 -5.80 -4.90 -1.08
C TRP A 47 -6.75 -3.70 -1.02
N ARG A 48 -7.30 -3.27 -2.16
CA ARG A 48 -8.34 -2.23 -2.25
C ARG A 48 -9.74 -2.75 -1.89
N GLY A 49 -9.87 -4.04 -1.59
CA GLY A 49 -11.17 -4.66 -1.37
C GLY A 49 -12.04 -4.61 -2.63
N GLU A 50 -11.44 -4.71 -3.81
CA GLU A 50 -12.17 -4.88 -5.06
C GLU A 50 -12.46 -6.36 -5.31
N ARG A 51 -13.49 -6.66 -6.12
CA ARG A 51 -13.78 -8.05 -6.51
C ARG A 51 -12.71 -8.54 -7.48
N ILE A 52 -12.13 -9.70 -7.20
CA ILE A 52 -11.17 -10.39 -8.07
C ILE A 52 -11.66 -11.81 -8.37
N GLN A 53 -11.09 -12.44 -9.40
CA GLN A 53 -11.40 -13.83 -9.73
C GLN A 53 -11.08 -14.75 -8.55
N LYS A 54 -11.98 -15.72 -8.28
CA LYS A 54 -11.87 -16.66 -7.17
C LYS A 54 -10.52 -17.38 -7.15
N GLU A 55 -10.02 -17.81 -8.30
CA GLU A 55 -8.74 -18.51 -8.42
C GLU A 55 -7.57 -17.63 -7.97
N ALA A 56 -7.56 -16.37 -8.38
CA ALA A 56 -6.55 -15.41 -7.94
C ALA A 56 -6.66 -15.08 -6.45
N PHE A 57 -7.88 -15.00 -5.91
CA PHE A 57 -8.13 -14.78 -4.49
C PHE A 57 -7.54 -15.91 -3.63
N ILE A 58 -7.81 -17.15 -4.03
CA ILE A 58 -7.28 -18.36 -3.38
C ILE A 58 -5.75 -18.36 -3.47
N GLY A 59 -5.19 -18.09 -4.65
CA GLY A 59 -3.74 -18.04 -4.86
C GLY A 59 -3.04 -17.01 -3.97
N ILE A 60 -3.62 -15.81 -3.80
CA ILE A 60 -3.08 -14.76 -2.93
C ILE A 60 -3.03 -15.22 -1.46
N CYS A 61 -4.09 -15.86 -0.99
CA CYS A 61 -4.17 -16.39 0.38
C CYS A 61 -3.17 -17.53 0.60
N GLN A 62 -3.11 -18.49 -0.33
CA GLN A 62 -2.21 -19.63 -0.24
C GLN A 62 -0.74 -19.22 -0.29
N ALA A 63 -0.39 -18.21 -1.09
CA ALA A 63 0.99 -17.75 -1.21
C ALA A 63 1.56 -17.22 0.13
N VAL A 64 0.72 -16.65 1.00
CA VAL A 64 1.13 -16.26 2.37
C VAL A 64 1.02 -17.39 3.40
N GLY A 65 0.52 -18.56 2.99
CA GLY A 65 0.33 -19.73 3.84
C GLY A 65 -1.04 -19.79 4.54
N VAL A 66 -2.04 -19.06 4.03
CA VAL A 66 -3.42 -19.10 4.53
C VAL A 66 -4.26 -19.96 3.60
N SER A 67 -4.61 -21.17 4.05
CA SER A 67 -5.34 -22.15 3.24
C SER A 67 -6.87 -21.97 3.29
N ASN A 68 -7.39 -21.42 4.39
CA ASN A 68 -8.82 -21.20 4.62
C ASN A 68 -9.22 -19.81 4.07
N TRP A 69 -9.34 -19.71 2.75
CA TRP A 69 -9.66 -18.45 2.07
C TRP A 69 -11.11 -18.02 2.29
N GLU A 70 -12.02 -18.94 2.62
CA GLU A 70 -13.42 -18.66 2.90
C GLU A 70 -13.59 -17.70 4.09
N ALA A 71 -12.74 -17.84 5.12
CA ALA A 71 -12.71 -16.93 6.27
C ALA A 71 -12.15 -15.53 5.94
N ILE A 72 -11.44 -15.40 4.82
CA ILE A 72 -10.86 -14.14 4.32
C ILE A 72 -11.86 -13.44 3.38
N ALA A 73 -12.66 -14.22 2.68
CA ALA A 73 -13.70 -13.70 1.80
C ALA A 73 -14.78 -12.99 2.63
N GLN A 74 -15.30 -11.90 2.08
CA GLN A 74 -16.48 -11.23 2.62
C GLN A 74 -17.70 -12.11 2.32
N SER A 75 -17.96 -13.10 3.18
CA SER A 75 -19.24 -13.82 3.19
C SER A 75 -20.34 -12.85 3.58
N VAL A 76 -21.50 -12.95 2.91
CA VAL A 76 -22.68 -12.12 3.18
C VAL A 76 -23.28 -12.38 4.58
N GLU A 77 -22.75 -13.34 5.33
CA GLU A 77 -23.16 -13.62 6.70
C GLU A 77 -22.06 -13.22 7.69
N SER A 78 -22.38 -12.16 8.42
CA SER A 78 -21.63 -11.56 9.52
C SER A 78 -21.43 -12.54 10.68
N SER A 79 -20.22 -12.57 11.24
CA SER A 79 -20.06 -12.70 12.69
C SER A 79 -18.72 -12.12 13.13
N ILE A 80 -18.83 -11.15 14.04
CA ILE A 80 -17.79 -10.30 14.62
C ILE A 80 -16.72 -11.13 15.33
N THR A 81 -15.43 -10.82 15.13
CA THR A 81 -14.41 -11.12 16.15
C THR A 81 -13.45 -9.95 16.39
N ASN A 82 -13.38 -9.52 17.65
CA ASN A 82 -12.42 -8.53 18.17
C ASN A 82 -10.98 -8.95 17.89
N VAL A 83 -10.22 -8.12 17.16
CA VAL A 83 -8.77 -8.28 16.94
C VAL A 83 -8.03 -7.14 17.66
N PRO A 84 -6.88 -7.41 18.32
CA PRO A 84 -6.16 -6.40 19.09
C PRO A 84 -5.51 -5.36 18.17
N GLU A 85 -5.64 -4.09 18.54
CA GLU A 85 -4.99 -2.95 17.88
C GLU A 85 -3.47 -3.14 17.86
N LEU A 86 -2.90 -3.15 16.66
CA LEU A 86 -1.46 -3.19 16.42
C LEU A 86 -1.05 -1.87 15.76
N ASN A 87 -0.25 -1.09 16.50
CA ASN A 87 0.37 0.16 16.09
C ASN A 87 1.19 -0.03 14.81
N SER A 88 0.56 0.12 13.65
CA SER A 88 1.22 0.15 12.36
C SER A 88 0.84 1.44 11.65
N PRO A 89 1.75 2.03 10.86
CA PRO A 89 1.52 3.36 10.33
C PRO A 89 0.33 3.38 9.38
N LEU A 90 -0.51 4.42 9.54
CA LEU A 90 -1.67 4.68 8.70
C LEU A 90 -1.18 5.24 7.37
N ILE A 91 -1.29 4.45 6.29
CA ILE A 91 -0.79 4.87 4.98
C ILE A 91 -1.93 4.99 3.98
N ASP A 92 -2.16 6.21 3.50
CA ASP A 92 -3.08 6.52 2.41
C ASP A 92 -2.32 6.91 1.14
N TRP A 93 -2.26 5.97 0.19
CA TRP A 93 -1.58 6.15 -1.08
C TRP A 93 -2.39 6.87 -2.15
N ASN A 94 -3.71 7.02 -2.00
CA ASN A 94 -4.63 7.63 -2.98
C ASN A 94 -4.18 7.52 -4.47
N GLU A 95 -3.85 8.65 -5.12
CA GLU A 95 -3.42 8.76 -6.52
C GLU A 95 -1.91 8.53 -6.75
N ALA A 96 -1.19 7.93 -5.79
CA ALA A 96 0.23 7.63 -5.96
C ALA A 96 0.46 6.75 -7.19
N PRO A 97 1.37 7.15 -8.11
CA PRO A 97 1.72 6.30 -9.24
C PRO A 97 2.49 5.08 -8.75
N ASP A 98 2.31 3.95 -9.43
CA ASP A 98 3.11 2.77 -9.15
C ASP A 98 4.48 2.89 -9.82
N ILE A 99 5.52 2.50 -9.10
CA ILE A 99 6.86 2.32 -9.64
C ILE A 99 7.16 0.83 -9.63
N GLU A 100 7.50 0.28 -10.77
CA GLU A 100 7.95 -1.11 -10.89
C GLU A 100 9.44 -1.24 -10.60
N HIS A 101 10.22 -0.27 -11.05
CA HIS A 101 11.65 -0.27 -10.88
C HIS A 101 12.16 1.16 -10.63
N PHE A 102 13.00 1.31 -9.62
CA PHE A 102 13.68 2.55 -9.30
C PHE A 102 15.19 2.29 -9.30
N TYR A 103 15.95 3.09 -10.04
CA TYR A 103 17.39 2.87 -10.24
C TYR A 103 18.18 4.13 -9.95
N GLY A 104 19.36 3.96 -9.33
CA GLY A 104 20.27 5.05 -9.01
C GLY A 104 19.68 6.03 -7.97
N ARG A 105 20.09 7.30 -8.05
CA ARG A 105 19.63 8.40 -7.17
C ARG A 105 19.86 8.16 -5.67
N THR A 106 20.82 7.31 -5.33
CA THR A 106 21.10 6.93 -3.94
C THR A 106 21.54 8.12 -3.10
N GLN A 107 22.29 9.06 -3.69
CA GLN A 107 22.74 10.26 -3.01
C GLN A 107 21.54 11.13 -2.61
N GLU A 108 20.61 11.37 -3.54
CA GLU A 108 19.41 12.16 -3.28
C GLU A 108 18.48 11.46 -2.29
N LEU A 109 18.31 10.14 -2.37
CA LEU A 109 17.54 9.38 -1.39
C LEU A 109 18.11 9.52 0.03
N ASN A 110 19.42 9.32 0.19
CA ASN A 110 20.08 9.42 1.49
C ASN A 110 19.96 10.84 2.06
N GLN A 111 20.07 11.87 1.20
CA GLN A 111 19.91 13.26 1.61
C GLN A 111 18.48 13.55 2.09
N LEU A 112 17.47 13.11 1.33
CA LEU A 112 16.07 13.32 1.71
C LEU A 112 15.71 12.56 2.99
N GLU A 113 16.19 11.33 3.14
CA GLU A 113 16.02 10.51 4.33
C GLU A 113 16.61 11.18 5.58
N GLN A 114 17.85 11.68 5.48
CA GLN A 114 18.49 12.43 6.56
C GLN A 114 17.68 13.69 6.93
N TRP A 115 17.27 14.48 5.94
CA TRP A 115 16.49 15.70 6.18
C TRP A 115 15.20 15.42 6.94
N MET A 116 14.47 14.37 6.57
CA MET A 116 13.16 14.07 7.16
C MET A 116 13.26 13.38 8.52
N THR A 117 14.28 12.55 8.76
CA THR A 117 14.37 11.71 9.98
C THR A 117 15.32 12.29 11.02
N THR A 118 16.47 12.80 10.61
CA THR A 118 17.53 13.26 11.53
C THR A 118 17.46 14.76 11.74
N ASP A 119 17.37 15.51 10.64
CA ASP A 119 17.39 16.98 10.68
C ASP A 119 15.99 17.57 10.97
N ASN A 120 14.96 16.72 11.04
CA ASN A 120 13.56 17.07 11.35
C ASN A 120 13.00 18.20 10.45
N CYS A 121 13.35 18.17 9.16
CA CYS A 121 12.84 19.12 8.19
C CYS A 121 11.34 18.87 7.93
N GLN A 122 10.50 19.87 8.22
CA GLN A 122 9.04 19.79 8.06
C GLN A 122 8.58 19.98 6.61
N LEU A 123 9.37 20.67 5.80
CA LEU A 123 9.06 20.96 4.40
C LEU A 123 10.27 20.67 3.53
N VAL A 124 10.09 19.79 2.56
CA VAL A 124 11.10 19.46 1.55
C VAL A 124 10.47 19.62 0.17
N VAL A 125 11.16 20.32 -0.72
CA VAL A 125 10.71 20.57 -2.10
C VAL A 125 11.66 19.91 -3.08
N ILE A 126 11.15 18.97 -3.88
CA ILE A 126 11.93 18.28 -4.92
C ILE A 126 11.71 19.00 -6.26
N LEU A 127 12.76 19.65 -6.79
CA LEU A 127 12.72 20.42 -8.03
C LEU A 127 13.50 19.73 -9.17
N GLY A 128 13.17 20.07 -10.41
CA GLY A 128 13.85 19.54 -11.60
C GLY A 128 12.96 19.47 -12.84
N MET A 129 13.56 19.13 -13.98
CA MET A 129 12.88 19.07 -15.28
C MET A 129 11.70 18.08 -15.30
N GLY A 130 10.78 18.27 -16.26
CA GLY A 130 9.71 17.31 -16.52
C GLY A 130 10.26 15.92 -16.84
N GLY A 131 9.58 14.86 -16.39
CA GLY A 131 9.99 13.47 -16.67
C GLY A 131 11.25 12.98 -15.95
N ILE A 132 11.97 13.82 -15.19
CA ILE A 132 13.26 13.46 -14.55
C ILE A 132 13.14 12.47 -13.37
N GLY A 133 11.92 12.02 -13.04
CA GLY A 133 11.67 11.03 -11.99
C GLY A 133 11.47 11.59 -10.57
N LYS A 134 11.06 12.84 -10.40
CA LYS A 134 10.83 13.45 -9.05
C LYS A 134 9.77 12.70 -8.24
N THR A 135 8.62 12.44 -8.86
CA THR A 135 7.54 11.66 -8.26
C THR A 135 8.02 10.25 -7.91
N ALA A 136 8.90 9.68 -8.76
CA ALA A 136 9.47 8.38 -8.51
C ALA A 136 10.41 8.36 -7.31
N LEU A 137 11.22 9.40 -7.16
CA LEU A 137 12.13 9.60 -6.03
C LEU A 137 11.37 9.74 -4.70
N ALA A 138 10.28 10.51 -4.68
CA ALA A 138 9.46 10.69 -3.48
C ALA A 138 8.84 9.36 -3.00
N LEU A 139 8.35 8.53 -3.91
CA LEU A 139 7.83 7.21 -3.57
C LEU A 139 8.93 6.24 -3.13
N ALA A 140 10.08 6.24 -3.81
CA ALA A 140 11.22 5.41 -3.39
C ALA A 140 11.73 5.80 -1.98
N LEU A 141 11.64 7.08 -1.61
CA LEU A 141 11.95 7.54 -0.26
C LEU A 141 10.97 7.00 0.78
N THR A 142 9.67 7.01 0.48
CA THR A 142 8.66 6.56 1.45
C THR A 142 8.86 5.12 1.90
N ASP A 143 9.33 4.22 1.02
CA ASP A 143 9.65 2.85 1.39
C ASP A 143 10.73 2.76 2.49
N ARG A 144 11.64 3.75 2.56
CA ARG A 144 12.72 3.82 3.55
C ARG A 144 12.27 4.42 4.88
N ILE A 145 11.44 5.46 4.83
CA ILE A 145 11.10 6.24 6.02
C ILE A 145 9.76 5.84 6.65
N GLN A 146 8.96 4.98 6.01
CA GLN A 146 7.60 4.66 6.48
C GLN A 146 7.51 4.12 7.91
N SER A 147 8.57 3.52 8.47
CA SER A 147 8.60 3.08 9.86
C SER A 147 8.73 4.22 10.86
N GLU A 148 9.24 5.37 10.42
CA GLU A 148 9.54 6.53 11.26
C GLU A 148 8.34 7.48 11.43
N PHE A 149 7.26 7.24 10.69
CA PHE A 149 6.07 8.10 10.69
C PHE A 149 4.84 7.28 11.06
N GLU A 150 4.02 7.81 11.97
CA GLU A 150 2.72 7.20 12.33
C GLU A 150 1.72 7.23 11.16
N CYS A 151 1.84 8.21 10.27
CA CYS A 151 0.96 8.35 9.12
C CYS A 151 1.70 8.88 7.90
N ILE A 152 1.36 8.36 6.72
CA ILE A 152 1.82 8.83 5.41
C ILE A 152 0.60 9.05 4.52
N ILE A 153 0.46 10.27 4.01
CA ILE A 153 -0.64 10.63 3.11
C ILE A 153 -0.07 11.15 1.79
N TRP A 154 -0.47 10.53 0.68
CA TRP A 154 -0.13 10.97 -0.67
C TRP A 154 -1.29 11.71 -1.33
N ARG A 155 -1.05 12.90 -1.87
CA ARG A 155 -2.05 13.68 -2.61
C ARG A 155 -1.49 14.20 -3.92
N SER A 156 -2.29 14.05 -4.98
CA SER A 156 -2.08 14.73 -6.25
C SER A 156 -2.77 16.08 -6.19
N LEU A 157 -2.05 17.15 -6.49
CA LEU A 157 -2.61 18.51 -6.55
C LEU A 157 -3.03 18.91 -7.97
N VAL A 158 -3.02 17.96 -8.92
CA VAL A 158 -3.28 18.25 -10.34
C VAL A 158 -4.78 18.48 -10.62
N HIS A 159 -5.65 17.84 -9.84
CA HIS A 159 -7.11 17.85 -10.07
C HIS A 159 -7.93 18.45 -8.92
N ASP A 160 -7.32 18.71 -7.77
CA ASP A 160 -7.99 19.34 -6.63
C ASP A 160 -8.04 20.86 -6.78
N SER A 161 -9.25 21.36 -7.05
CA SER A 161 -9.49 22.75 -7.43
C SER A 161 -9.70 23.71 -6.25
N SER A 162 -9.71 23.24 -5.00
CA SER A 162 -9.78 24.11 -3.82
C SER A 162 -9.02 23.56 -2.61
N LEU A 163 -8.51 24.47 -1.78
CA LEU A 163 -7.88 24.14 -0.49
C LEU A 163 -8.83 23.38 0.44
N VAL A 164 -10.13 23.71 0.40
CA VAL A 164 -11.14 23.07 1.24
C VAL A 164 -11.24 21.58 0.92
N ASN A 165 -11.33 21.23 -0.37
CA ASN A 165 -11.38 19.83 -0.80
C ASN A 165 -10.11 19.06 -0.40
N LEU A 166 -8.94 19.69 -0.50
CA LEU A 166 -7.68 19.08 -0.06
C LEU A 166 -7.72 18.80 1.46
N LEU A 167 -8.15 19.77 2.27
CA LEU A 167 -8.23 19.61 3.72
C LEU A 167 -9.23 18.52 4.11
N ASP A 168 -10.42 18.50 3.50
CA ASP A 168 -11.42 17.46 3.72
C ASP A 168 -10.85 16.08 3.34
N SER A 169 -10.12 16.01 2.21
CA SER A 169 -9.45 14.80 1.75
C SER A 169 -8.37 14.32 2.72
N LEU A 170 -7.61 15.23 3.34
CA LEU A 170 -6.60 14.88 4.36
C LEU A 170 -7.26 14.41 5.67
N LEU A 171 -8.31 15.08 6.12
CA LEU A 171 -9.03 14.72 7.35
C LEU A 171 -9.72 13.36 7.24
N ASN A 172 -10.25 13.01 6.07
CA ASN A 172 -10.86 11.70 5.83
C ASN A 172 -9.86 10.54 5.76
N ALA A 173 -8.56 10.83 5.66
CA ALA A 173 -7.50 9.83 5.59
C ALA A 173 -6.84 9.53 6.94
N LEU A 174 -7.15 10.32 7.97
CA LEU A 174 -6.74 10.14 9.36
C LEU A 174 -7.81 9.38 10.15
#